data_AF-A0A6J8CWB0-F1
#
_entry.id   AF-A0A6J8CWB0-F1
#
_cell.length_a   1.000
_cell.length_b   1.000
_cell.length_c   1.000
_cell.angle_alpha   90.00
_cell.angle_beta   90.00
_cell.angle_gamma   90.00
#
_symmetry.space_group_name_H-M   'P 1'
#
loop_
_entity.id
_entity.type
_entity.pdbx_description
1 polymer ?
#
loop_
_entity_poly.entity_id
_entity_poly.type
_entity_poly.pdbx_seq_one_letter_code
_entity_poly.pdbx_strand_id
1 'polypeptide(L)'
;MTTPQTTVIDTLSRHPIYILFIFFFLYKIVVPKIRQETNIKKLLVSSNDLEPTSSDNNITFPKPDNINILQHGKFLSALDCWKAVQEKSHVFEDAPPGNKSNTWFLVTNVDNMSRKTNNLHSKYYDDCGIWESSKGKAFHQDYLLSDNFRTIFLKNDQYCTKVRQSGKTLFVPITPQPESTSIVTMHRYSTVLKDNNSFIKHVTWFNSSFANDLPSIAVYEYSGTYSLENATNYVRTHQKTLEKVVDECASKIIKRFSYR
;
A
#
# COMPACT_ATOMS: atom_id res chain seq x y z
N MET A 1 32.14 32.82 51.44
CA MET A 1 31.57 33.97 50.71
C MET A 1 31.11 33.49 49.33
N THR A 2 30.04 34.10 48.81
CA THR A 2 29.41 33.90 47.49
C THR A 2 30.41 34.06 46.32
N THR A 3 30.20 33.55 45.09
CA THR A 3 28.95 33.33 44.30
C THR A 3 29.19 32.29 43.16
N PRO A 4 28.16 31.74 42.48
CA PRO A 4 28.31 30.67 41.47
C PRO A 4 28.25 31.13 39.99
N GLN A 5 28.73 30.29 39.06
CA GLN A 5 28.42 30.31 37.62
C GLN A 5 28.24 28.84 37.16
N THR A 6 27.05 28.33 36.80
CA THR A 6 26.07 28.69 35.76
C THR A 6 26.44 28.16 34.37
N THR A 7 25.56 27.31 33.82
CA THR A 7 25.75 26.45 32.63
C THR A 7 25.53 27.17 31.30
N VAL A 8 26.36 26.88 30.29
CA VAL A 8 26.42 27.59 29.00
C VAL A 8 25.65 26.84 27.89
N ILE A 9 24.34 26.65 28.04
CA ILE A 9 23.52 25.96 27.01
C ILE A 9 22.23 26.72 26.60
N ASP A 10 21.68 27.62 27.42
CA ASP A 10 20.24 27.94 27.33
C ASP A 10 19.84 29.36 26.84
N THR A 11 20.59 29.96 25.90
CA THR A 11 20.32 31.35 25.43
C THR A 11 20.08 31.54 23.92
N LEU A 12 20.14 30.49 23.08
CA LEU A 12 20.02 30.64 21.61
C LEU A 12 18.58 30.58 21.04
N SER A 13 17.53 30.41 21.85
CA SER A 13 16.16 30.14 21.35
C SER A 13 15.18 31.34 21.32
N ARG A 14 15.61 32.57 21.67
CA ARG A 14 14.67 33.69 21.94
C ARG A 14 14.79 34.96 21.09
N HIS A 15 15.55 34.97 19.99
CA HIS A 15 15.60 36.16 19.10
C HIS A 15 14.74 36.02 17.82
N PRO A 16 13.71 36.88 17.62
CA PRO A 16 12.78 36.77 16.48
C PRO A 16 13.45 37.04 15.11
N ILE A 17 14.58 37.75 15.10
CA ILE A 17 15.36 38.07 13.89
C ILE A 17 15.87 36.80 13.18
N TYR A 18 16.24 35.75 13.93
CA TYR A 18 16.72 34.49 13.34
C TYR A 18 15.63 33.75 12.57
N ILE A 19 14.36 33.85 12.99
CA ILE A 19 13.26 33.17 12.29
C ILE A 19 12.87 33.92 11.01
N LEU A 20 13.04 35.25 10.98
CA LEU A 20 12.93 36.06 9.76
C LEU A 20 14.06 35.71 8.77
N PHE A 21 15.29 35.53 9.26
CA PHE A 21 16.42 35.10 8.43
C PHE A 21 16.19 33.72 7.80
N ILE A 22 15.73 32.73 8.58
CA ILE A 22 15.40 31.39 8.08
C ILE A 22 14.27 31.45 7.04
N PHE A 23 13.24 32.28 7.24
CA PHE A 23 12.18 32.49 6.25
C PHE A 23 12.71 33.12 4.95
N PHE A 24 13.57 34.14 5.03
CA PHE A 24 14.17 34.78 3.85
C PHE A 24 15.11 33.82 3.09
N PHE A 25 15.87 33.00 3.82
CA PHE A 25 16.80 32.02 3.25
C PHE A 25 16.05 30.89 2.52
N LEU A 26 14.98 30.36 3.13
CA LEU A 26 14.08 29.39 2.49
C LEU A 26 13.38 30.00 1.27
N TYR A 27 12.87 31.23 1.36
CA TYR A 27 12.20 31.89 0.24
C TYR A 27 13.13 32.14 -0.96
N LYS A 28 14.36 32.63 -0.72
CA LYS A 28 15.33 32.88 -1.81
C LYS A 28 15.96 31.63 -2.42
N ILE A 29 16.00 30.48 -1.72
CA ILE A 29 16.60 29.25 -2.27
C ILE A 29 15.54 28.31 -2.87
N VAL A 30 14.38 28.18 -2.24
CA VAL A 30 13.35 27.21 -2.65
C VAL A 30 12.49 27.73 -3.81
N VAL A 31 12.09 29.00 -3.79
CA VAL A 31 11.17 29.57 -4.80
C VAL A 31 11.79 29.61 -6.21
N PRO A 32 13.06 30.01 -6.43
CA PRO A 32 13.63 30.03 -7.79
C PRO A 32 13.77 28.63 -8.40
N LYS A 33 13.99 27.59 -7.59
CA LYS A 33 14.14 26.20 -8.06
C LYS A 33 12.81 25.63 -8.56
N ILE A 34 11.73 25.84 -7.80
CA ILE A 34 10.34 25.55 -8.22
C ILE A 34 9.97 26.33 -9.50
N ARG A 35 10.50 27.55 -9.66
CA ARG A 35 10.26 28.41 -10.84
C ARG A 35 10.96 27.93 -12.12
N GLN A 36 12.04 27.14 -12.00
CA GLN A 36 12.65 26.45 -13.16
C GLN A 36 11.83 25.23 -13.58
N GLU A 37 11.33 24.44 -12.62
CA GLU A 37 10.48 23.27 -12.89
C GLU A 37 9.13 23.64 -13.53
N THR A 38 8.58 24.83 -13.22
CA THR A 38 7.37 25.33 -13.91
C THR A 38 7.61 25.75 -15.37
N ASN A 39 8.84 26.15 -15.76
CA ASN A 39 9.15 26.42 -17.16
C ASN A 39 9.32 25.12 -17.98
N ILE A 40 9.73 24.01 -17.36
CA ILE A 40 9.74 22.70 -18.02
C ILE A 40 8.31 22.25 -18.34
N LYS A 41 7.34 22.47 -17.43
CA LYS A 41 5.91 22.27 -17.72
C LYS A 41 5.41 23.18 -18.85
N LYS A 42 5.95 24.38 -19.02
CA LYS A 42 5.58 25.30 -20.11
C LYS A 42 6.11 24.86 -21.48
N LEU A 43 7.27 24.19 -21.53
CA LEU A 43 7.79 23.55 -22.74
C LEU A 43 6.97 22.33 -23.17
N LEU A 44 6.43 21.56 -22.21
CA LEU A 44 5.54 20.42 -22.48
C LEU A 44 4.12 20.81 -22.93
N VAL A 45 3.75 22.09 -22.89
CA VAL A 45 2.46 22.61 -23.40
C VAL A 45 2.61 23.21 -24.81
N SER A 46 3.83 23.33 -25.33
CA SER A 46 4.13 23.90 -26.66
C SER A 46 3.92 22.92 -27.83
N SER A 47 3.20 21.82 -27.62
CA SER A 47 2.86 20.81 -28.63
C SER A 47 1.36 20.75 -28.95
N ASN A 48 0.59 21.79 -28.58
CA ASN A 48 -0.86 21.87 -28.75
C ASN A 48 -1.30 22.65 -30.01
N ASP A 49 -0.61 22.47 -31.14
CA ASP A 49 -1.08 22.89 -32.47
C ASP A 49 -1.85 21.76 -33.16
N LEU A 50 -2.81 21.16 -32.44
CA LEU A 50 -3.81 20.24 -32.99
C LEU A 50 -5.18 20.64 -32.44
N GLU A 51 -6.11 20.96 -33.35
CA GLU A 51 -7.46 21.40 -33.00
C GLU A 51 -8.25 20.30 -32.25
N PRO A 52 -9.07 20.66 -31.25
CA PRO A 52 -9.88 19.71 -30.51
C PRO A 52 -11.11 19.27 -31.33
N THR A 53 -10.93 18.27 -32.20
CA THR A 53 -12.06 17.63 -32.88
C THR A 53 -12.64 16.47 -32.06
N SER A 54 -13.94 16.60 -31.73
CA SER A 54 -14.84 15.58 -31.17
C SER A 54 -14.60 15.06 -29.73
N SER A 55 -15.71 14.63 -29.12
CA SER A 55 -15.89 14.44 -27.68
C SER A 55 -15.73 13.00 -27.17
N ASP A 56 -14.93 12.17 -27.84
CA ASP A 56 -14.82 10.72 -27.57
C ASP A 56 -13.45 10.29 -27.01
N ASN A 57 -12.93 11.01 -26.01
CA ASN A 57 -11.63 10.74 -25.39
C ASN A 57 -11.65 9.60 -24.34
N ASN A 58 -12.18 8.43 -24.71
CA ASN A 58 -12.01 7.20 -23.93
C ASN A 58 -10.58 6.63 -24.10
N ILE A 59 -9.60 7.28 -23.46
CA ILE A 59 -8.19 6.83 -23.45
C ILE A 59 -8.10 5.49 -22.72
N THR A 60 -8.22 4.41 -23.48
CA THR A 60 -8.14 3.05 -22.98
C THR A 60 -6.67 2.65 -22.85
N PHE A 61 -6.14 2.74 -21.64
CA PHE A 61 -4.79 2.26 -21.36
C PHE A 61 -4.70 0.75 -21.64
N PRO A 62 -3.61 0.28 -22.27
CA PRO A 62 -3.40 -1.15 -22.47
C PRO A 62 -3.38 -1.83 -21.10
N LYS A 63 -4.34 -2.73 -20.89
CA LYS A 63 -4.32 -3.64 -19.74
C LYS A 63 -3.13 -4.58 -19.94
N PRO A 64 -2.22 -4.72 -18.96
CA PRO A 64 -1.11 -5.66 -19.08
C PRO A 64 -1.60 -7.07 -19.38
N ASP A 65 -0.88 -7.75 -20.28
CA ASP A 65 -1.09 -9.16 -20.56
C ASP A 65 -1.01 -9.98 -19.28
N ASN A 66 -1.80 -11.05 -19.20
CA ASN A 66 -1.88 -11.96 -18.05
C ASN A 66 -2.43 -11.36 -16.73
N ILE A 67 -3.07 -10.19 -16.74
CA ILE A 67 -3.86 -9.73 -15.58
C ILE A 67 -5.26 -10.35 -15.57
N ASN A 68 -5.62 -10.98 -14.45
CA ASN A 68 -6.93 -11.58 -14.23
C ASN A 68 -7.98 -10.55 -13.78
N ILE A 69 -9.26 -10.82 -14.07
CA ILE A 69 -10.39 -9.98 -13.66
C ILE A 69 -11.02 -10.55 -12.38
N LEU A 70 -11.37 -9.68 -11.42
CA LEU A 70 -12.18 -10.03 -10.26
C LEU A 70 -13.65 -10.18 -10.69
N GLN A 71 -14.21 -11.36 -10.49
CA GLN A 71 -15.59 -11.66 -10.84
C GLN A 71 -16.55 -10.76 -10.04
N HIS A 72 -17.37 -9.97 -10.73
CA HIS A 72 -18.28 -8.97 -10.14
C HIS A 72 -17.59 -7.94 -9.23
N GLY A 73 -16.29 -7.66 -9.44
CA GLY A 73 -15.49 -6.76 -8.60
C GLY A 73 -15.25 -7.25 -7.16
N LYS A 74 -15.63 -8.50 -6.85
CA LYS A 74 -15.46 -9.10 -5.52
C LYS A 74 -14.06 -9.65 -5.35
N PHE A 75 -13.47 -9.42 -4.18
CA PHE A 75 -12.21 -10.04 -3.76
C PHE A 75 -12.29 -11.56 -3.73
N LEU A 76 -11.15 -12.20 -3.96
CA LEU A 76 -10.98 -13.64 -3.93
C LEU A 76 -11.18 -14.20 -2.51
N SER A 77 -11.76 -15.39 -2.43
CA SER A 77 -11.82 -16.12 -1.17
C SER A 77 -10.42 -16.58 -0.75
N ALA A 78 -10.25 -16.96 0.52
CA ALA A 78 -8.97 -17.49 1.00
C ALA A 78 -8.52 -18.75 0.23
N LEU A 79 -9.49 -19.59 -0.17
CA LEU A 79 -9.24 -20.77 -1.00
C LEU A 79 -8.81 -20.41 -2.43
N ASP A 80 -9.42 -19.39 -3.04
CA ASP A 80 -9.06 -18.98 -4.40
C ASP A 80 -7.67 -18.31 -4.43
N CYS A 81 -7.35 -17.48 -3.42
CA CYS A 81 -6.00 -16.96 -3.22
C CYS A 81 -4.98 -18.09 -3.03
N TRP A 82 -5.31 -19.12 -2.24
CA TRP A 82 -4.43 -20.26 -2.02
C TRP A 82 -4.18 -21.05 -3.31
N LYS A 83 -5.24 -21.39 -4.06
CA LYS A 83 -5.14 -22.07 -5.36
C LYS A 83 -4.26 -21.29 -6.34
N ALA A 84 -4.50 -19.98 -6.50
CA ALA A 84 -3.68 -19.14 -7.37
C ALA A 84 -2.19 -19.16 -7.00
N VAL A 85 -1.86 -19.13 -5.69
CA VAL A 85 -0.47 -19.22 -5.21
C VAL A 85 0.15 -20.60 -5.44
N GLN A 86 -0.64 -21.68 -5.41
CA GLN A 86 -0.18 -23.04 -5.72
C GLN A 86 0.01 -23.27 -7.22
N GLU A 87 -0.88 -22.75 -8.06
CA GLU A 87 -0.85 -22.87 -9.52
C GLU A 87 0.32 -22.09 -10.15
N LYS A 88 0.74 -20.97 -9.55
CA LYS A 88 1.91 -20.15 -9.96
C LYS A 88 1.89 -19.71 -11.44
N SER A 89 0.72 -19.63 -12.07
CA SER A 89 0.55 -19.50 -13.53
C SER A 89 1.33 -18.35 -14.16
N HIS A 90 1.24 -17.15 -13.58
CA HIS A 90 2.08 -16.01 -13.94
C HIS A 90 2.33 -15.13 -12.71
N VAL A 91 3.61 -14.89 -12.40
CA VAL A 91 4.06 -14.17 -11.20
C VAL A 91 4.92 -12.99 -11.63
N PHE A 92 4.49 -11.78 -11.32
CA PHE A 92 5.23 -10.55 -11.60
C PHE A 92 6.31 -10.27 -10.53
N GLU A 93 7.37 -9.55 -10.89
CA GLU A 93 8.38 -9.07 -9.93
C GLU A 93 7.88 -7.90 -9.06
N ASP A 94 7.19 -6.95 -9.69
CA ASP A 94 6.56 -5.77 -9.08
C ASP A 94 5.08 -5.75 -9.49
N ALA A 95 4.23 -4.92 -8.86
CA ALA A 95 2.87 -4.72 -9.35
C ALA A 95 2.91 -4.09 -10.78
N PRO A 96 2.40 -4.76 -11.84
CA PRO A 96 2.51 -4.30 -13.21
C PRO A 96 1.82 -2.95 -13.44
N PRO A 97 2.34 -2.05 -14.30
CA PRO A 97 1.79 -0.71 -14.49
C PRO A 97 0.44 -0.71 -15.22
N GLY A 98 -0.35 0.36 -15.07
CA GLY A 98 -1.61 0.56 -15.80
C GLY A 98 -2.88 0.31 -14.97
N ASN A 99 -4.04 0.31 -15.64
CA ASN A 99 -5.36 0.26 -15.00
C ASN A 99 -5.61 -1.07 -14.29
N LYS A 100 -5.94 -1.00 -12.99
CA LYS A 100 -6.17 -2.16 -12.11
C LYS A 100 -7.63 -2.28 -11.64
N SER A 101 -8.56 -1.59 -12.27
CA SER A 101 -9.99 -1.64 -11.91
C SER A 101 -10.54 -3.06 -11.95
N ASN A 102 -10.96 -3.59 -10.80
CA ASN A 102 -11.48 -4.95 -10.64
C ASN A 102 -10.53 -6.05 -11.17
N THR A 103 -9.26 -5.99 -10.77
CA THR A 103 -8.20 -6.92 -11.23
C THR A 103 -7.52 -7.68 -10.10
N TRP A 104 -6.87 -8.80 -10.44
CA TRP A 104 -5.91 -9.46 -9.56
C TRP A 104 -4.76 -10.10 -10.32
N PHE A 105 -3.63 -10.27 -9.63
CA PHE A 105 -2.42 -10.91 -10.16
C PHE A 105 -1.51 -11.39 -9.01
N LEU A 106 -0.54 -12.24 -9.34
CA LEU A 106 0.47 -12.71 -8.40
C LEU A 106 1.73 -11.84 -8.50
N VAL A 107 2.33 -11.48 -7.38
CA VAL A 107 3.62 -10.78 -7.31
C VAL A 107 4.55 -11.55 -6.38
N THR A 108 5.85 -11.59 -6.68
CA THR A 108 6.84 -12.06 -5.71
C THR A 108 6.77 -11.20 -4.43
N ASN A 109 6.99 -11.86 -3.30
CA ASN A 109 6.93 -11.29 -1.96
C ASN A 109 8.24 -11.54 -1.19
N VAL A 110 9.29 -12.03 -1.87
CA VAL A 110 10.62 -12.34 -1.30
C VAL A 110 11.18 -11.18 -0.49
N ASP A 111 11.13 -9.96 -1.05
CA ASP A 111 11.57 -8.74 -0.36
C ASP A 111 10.84 -8.52 0.96
N ASN A 112 9.52 -8.72 1.00
CA ASN A 112 8.75 -8.55 2.24
C ASN A 112 9.01 -9.66 3.25
N MET A 113 9.31 -10.88 2.80
CA MET A 113 9.73 -11.98 3.68
C MET A 113 11.10 -11.68 4.31
N SER A 114 12.06 -11.21 3.52
CA SER A 114 13.38 -10.73 4.00
C SER A 114 13.26 -9.52 4.92
N ARG A 115 12.35 -8.57 4.61
CA ARG A 115 12.06 -7.44 5.51
C ARG A 115 11.48 -7.90 6.84
N LYS A 116 10.56 -8.88 6.83
CA LYS A 116 9.98 -9.45 8.05
C LYS A 116 11.02 -10.12 8.95
N THR A 117 11.97 -10.88 8.40
CA THR A 117 13.06 -11.50 9.22
C THR A 117 14.00 -10.44 9.81
N ASN A 118 14.15 -9.30 9.15
CA ASN A 118 14.89 -8.13 9.64
C ASN A 118 14.04 -7.17 10.52
N ASN A 119 12.84 -7.58 10.96
CA ASN A 119 11.89 -6.76 11.74
C ASN A 119 11.48 -5.42 11.08
N LEU A 120 11.52 -5.34 9.74
CA LEU A 120 11.12 -4.18 8.96
C LEU A 120 9.68 -4.31 8.43
N HIS A 121 8.94 -3.21 8.40
CA HIS A 121 7.60 -3.16 7.81
C HIS A 121 7.59 -3.56 6.34
N SER A 122 6.59 -4.35 5.93
CA SER A 122 6.34 -4.68 4.52
C SER A 122 6.08 -3.45 3.65
N LYS A 123 6.36 -3.57 2.36
CA LYS A 123 6.18 -2.56 1.33
C LYS A 123 5.35 -3.14 0.18
N TYR A 124 4.30 -2.41 -0.21
CA TYR A 124 3.33 -2.82 -1.22
C TYR A 124 3.11 -1.69 -2.22
N TYR A 125 4.16 -1.38 -2.97
CA TYR A 125 4.16 -0.28 -3.92
C TYR A 125 3.35 -0.61 -5.19
N ASP A 126 2.99 0.43 -5.95
CA ASP A 126 2.25 0.41 -7.20
C ASP A 126 2.22 1.83 -7.80
N ASP A 127 1.67 1.96 -9.00
CA ASP A 127 1.46 3.21 -9.75
C ASP A 127 0.06 3.81 -9.59
N CYS A 128 -0.77 3.30 -8.68
CA CYS A 128 -2.15 3.79 -8.47
C CYS A 128 -2.25 5.09 -7.66
N GLY A 129 -1.14 5.70 -7.23
CA GLY A 129 -1.14 6.89 -6.37
C GLY A 129 -1.02 6.57 -4.87
N ILE A 130 -1.38 7.53 -4.01
CA ILE A 130 -1.13 7.45 -2.56
C ILE A 130 -2.21 6.61 -1.87
N TRP A 131 -1.80 5.60 -1.12
CA TRP A 131 -2.69 4.77 -0.30
C TRP A 131 -2.84 5.37 1.09
N GLU A 132 -4.06 5.32 1.63
CA GLU A 132 -4.33 5.79 2.99
C GLU A 132 -3.89 4.72 4.01
N SER A 133 -2.60 4.73 4.33
CA SER A 133 -1.96 3.78 5.25
C SER A 133 -2.53 3.87 6.66
N SER A 134 -3.06 5.01 7.10
CA SER A 134 -3.71 5.14 8.41
C SER A 134 -5.04 4.37 8.51
N LYS A 135 -5.70 4.11 7.37
CA LYS A 135 -6.86 3.22 7.26
C LYS A 135 -6.48 1.78 6.90
N GLY A 136 -5.17 1.50 6.77
CA GLY A 136 -4.65 0.17 6.47
C GLY A 136 -5.01 -0.83 7.57
N LYS A 137 -5.57 -1.97 7.18
CA LYS A 137 -5.93 -3.07 8.09
C LYS A 137 -5.14 -4.31 7.69
N ALA A 138 -4.34 -4.81 8.62
CA ALA A 138 -3.73 -6.14 8.51
C ALA A 138 -4.52 -7.11 9.38
N PHE A 139 -4.84 -8.29 8.85
CA PHE A 139 -5.30 -9.42 9.65
C PHE A 139 -4.59 -10.70 9.23
N HIS A 140 -4.62 -11.68 10.11
CA HIS A 140 -4.18 -13.05 9.82
C HIS A 140 -5.28 -14.02 10.25
N GLN A 141 -5.30 -15.20 9.63
CA GLN A 141 -6.28 -16.23 9.90
C GLN A 141 -5.69 -17.60 9.53
N ASP A 142 -5.74 -18.53 10.48
CA ASP A 142 -5.31 -19.91 10.26
C ASP A 142 -6.39 -20.73 9.55
N TYR A 143 -5.94 -21.61 8.65
CA TYR A 143 -6.76 -22.52 7.88
C TYR A 143 -6.15 -23.92 7.90
N LEU A 144 -7.03 -24.92 8.04
CA LEU A 144 -6.72 -26.33 7.91
C LEU A 144 -6.79 -26.74 6.44
N LEU A 145 -5.65 -27.12 5.88
CA LEU A 145 -5.48 -27.77 4.58
C LEU A 145 -6.13 -29.15 4.63
N SER A 146 -7.40 -29.14 4.24
CA SER A 146 -8.30 -30.26 4.05
C SER A 146 -9.13 -29.92 2.81
N ASP A 147 -9.97 -30.84 2.33
CA ASP A 147 -10.77 -30.70 1.10
C ASP A 147 -11.57 -29.39 1.01
N ASN A 148 -11.87 -28.76 2.16
CA ASN A 148 -12.70 -27.55 2.28
C ASN A 148 -11.97 -26.30 2.82
N PHE A 149 -10.64 -26.32 2.97
CA PHE A 149 -9.83 -25.16 3.44
C PHE A 149 -10.43 -24.46 4.67
N ARG A 150 -10.58 -25.22 5.76
CA ARG A 150 -11.45 -24.86 6.89
C ARG A 150 -10.79 -23.83 7.81
N THR A 151 -11.48 -22.73 8.12
CA THR A 151 -11.03 -21.75 9.13
C THR A 151 -10.93 -22.38 10.52
N ILE A 152 -9.77 -22.21 11.17
CA ILE A 152 -9.48 -22.68 12.53
C ILE A 152 -8.97 -21.54 13.42
N PHE A 153 -8.97 -21.72 14.74
CA PHE A 153 -8.57 -20.69 15.70
C PHE A 153 -7.72 -21.29 16.81
N LEU A 154 -6.53 -20.76 17.05
CA LEU A 154 -5.72 -21.14 18.19
C LEU A 154 -6.32 -20.55 19.49
N LYS A 155 -6.63 -21.41 20.46
CA LYS A 155 -7.13 -21.06 21.80
C LYS A 155 -6.55 -22.02 22.83
N ASN A 156 -5.92 -21.50 23.88
CA ASN A 156 -5.29 -22.28 24.94
C ASN A 156 -4.36 -23.38 24.36
N ASP A 157 -3.53 -22.97 23.39
CA ASP A 157 -2.58 -23.81 22.65
C ASP A 157 -3.19 -25.01 21.89
N GLN A 158 -4.51 -24.99 21.66
CA GLN A 158 -5.24 -25.97 20.85
C GLN A 158 -5.93 -25.30 19.65
N TYR A 159 -5.91 -25.96 18.50
CA TYR A 159 -6.70 -25.55 17.36
C TYR A 159 -8.16 -25.92 17.57
N CYS A 160 -9.00 -24.90 17.47
CA CYS A 160 -10.44 -24.95 17.70
C CYS A 160 -11.21 -24.55 16.44
N THR A 161 -12.46 -25.00 16.35
CA THR A 161 -13.41 -24.53 15.34
C THR A 161 -14.51 -23.72 16.00
N LYS A 162 -15.05 -22.75 15.25
CA LYS A 162 -16.06 -21.83 15.74
C LYS A 162 -17.46 -22.42 15.53
N VAL A 163 -18.18 -22.64 16.63
CA VAL A 163 -19.57 -23.14 16.63
C VAL A 163 -20.48 -22.09 17.26
N ARG A 164 -21.70 -21.93 16.76
CA ARG A 164 -22.76 -21.15 17.43
C ARG A 164 -23.69 -22.10 18.16
N GLN A 165 -23.81 -21.92 19.48
CA GLN A 165 -24.73 -22.69 20.32
C GLN A 165 -25.49 -21.73 21.24
N SER A 166 -26.82 -21.80 21.24
CA SER A 166 -27.71 -20.93 22.03
C SER A 166 -27.36 -19.43 21.92
N GLY A 167 -27.13 -18.96 20.69
CA GLY A 167 -26.74 -17.57 20.38
C GLY A 167 -25.29 -17.20 20.70
N LYS A 168 -24.57 -17.99 21.49
CA LYS A 168 -23.18 -17.75 21.87
C LYS A 168 -22.21 -18.37 20.87
N THR A 169 -21.06 -17.72 20.70
CA THR A 169 -19.92 -18.30 19.96
C THR A 169 -19.09 -19.14 20.93
N LEU A 170 -18.92 -20.42 20.61
CA LEU A 170 -18.02 -21.34 21.31
C LEU A 170 -16.87 -21.72 20.39
N PHE A 171 -15.69 -21.93 20.99
CA PHE A 171 -14.53 -22.49 20.32
C PHE A 171 -14.37 -23.92 20.81
N VAL A 172 -14.58 -24.90 19.93
CA VAL A 172 -14.53 -26.33 20.25
C VAL A 172 -13.22 -26.89 19.69
N PRO A 173 -12.35 -27.51 20.52
CA PRO A 173 -11.13 -28.15 20.05
C PRO A 173 -11.41 -29.19 18.96
N ILE A 174 -10.51 -29.26 17.97
CA ILE A 174 -10.56 -30.29 16.92
C ILE A 174 -10.02 -31.60 17.51
N THR A 175 -10.55 -32.75 17.10
CA THR A 175 -10.07 -34.07 17.55
C THR A 175 -10.05 -35.04 16.37
N PRO A 176 -8.90 -35.67 16.04
CA PRO A 176 -7.55 -35.38 16.58
C PRO A 176 -7.14 -33.92 16.34
N GLN A 177 -6.18 -33.41 17.12
CA GLN A 177 -5.61 -32.10 16.83
C GLN A 177 -4.90 -32.15 15.47
N PRO A 178 -5.06 -31.12 14.61
CA PRO A 178 -4.42 -31.11 13.30
C PRO A 178 -2.90 -30.99 13.44
N GLU A 179 -2.18 -31.81 12.67
CA GLU A 179 -0.72 -31.70 12.55
C GLU A 179 -0.33 -30.32 12.03
N SER A 180 0.80 -29.78 12.50
CA SER A 180 1.33 -28.50 12.02
C SER A 180 1.55 -28.48 10.51
N THR A 181 1.80 -29.66 9.92
CA THR A 181 1.95 -29.91 8.48
C THR A 181 0.66 -29.72 7.66
N SER A 182 -0.47 -29.55 8.32
CA SER A 182 -1.78 -29.32 7.68
C SER A 182 -2.29 -27.89 7.82
N ILE A 183 -1.51 -26.98 8.40
CA ILE A 183 -1.99 -25.64 8.79
C ILE A 183 -1.27 -24.54 8.03
N VAL A 184 -2.05 -23.64 7.44
CA VAL A 184 -1.54 -22.44 6.78
C VAL A 184 -2.13 -21.18 7.43
N THR A 185 -1.28 -20.20 7.72
CA THR A 185 -1.70 -18.88 8.17
C THR A 185 -1.80 -17.96 6.96
N MET A 186 -3.01 -17.59 6.58
CA MET A 186 -3.23 -16.50 5.62
C MET A 186 -2.96 -15.17 6.32
N HIS A 187 -2.22 -14.28 5.67
CA HIS A 187 -2.11 -12.87 6.02
C HIS A 187 -2.73 -12.04 4.90
N ARG A 188 -3.51 -11.00 5.26
CA ARG A 188 -4.09 -10.07 4.30
C ARG A 188 -3.95 -8.64 4.81
N TYR A 189 -3.32 -7.80 4.00
CA TYR A 189 -3.28 -6.35 4.16
C TYR A 189 -4.33 -5.72 3.25
N SER A 190 -5.16 -4.83 3.79
CA SER A 190 -6.21 -4.10 3.09
C SER A 190 -6.00 -2.60 3.26
N THR A 191 -6.11 -1.83 2.18
CA THR A 191 -5.98 -0.37 2.20
C THR A 191 -6.82 0.27 1.09
N VAL A 192 -7.18 1.54 1.26
CA VAL A 192 -8.00 2.31 0.31
C VAL A 192 -7.17 3.43 -0.29
N LEU A 193 -7.45 3.79 -1.54
CA LEU A 193 -6.75 4.90 -2.18
C LEU A 193 -7.17 6.21 -1.51
N LYS A 194 -6.21 7.10 -1.26
CA LYS A 194 -6.43 8.33 -0.48
C LYS A 194 -7.45 9.26 -1.15
N ASP A 195 -7.30 9.42 -2.46
CA ASP A 195 -8.15 10.29 -3.28
C ASP A 195 -9.45 9.58 -3.74
N ASN A 196 -9.54 8.26 -3.55
CA ASN A 196 -10.75 7.48 -3.85
C ASN A 196 -10.92 6.31 -2.88
N ASN A 197 -11.66 6.54 -1.78
CA ASN A 197 -11.93 5.50 -0.77
C ASN A 197 -12.72 4.28 -1.31
N SER A 198 -13.32 4.35 -2.51
CA SER A 198 -13.98 3.21 -3.16
C SER A 198 -13.01 2.30 -3.93
N PHE A 199 -11.78 2.75 -4.20
CA PHE A 199 -10.73 1.93 -4.80
C PHE A 199 -9.90 1.28 -3.69
N ILE A 200 -9.98 -0.05 -3.60
CA ILE A 200 -9.48 -0.82 -2.46
C ILE A 200 -8.46 -1.85 -2.97
N LYS A 201 -7.26 -1.86 -2.37
CA LYS A 201 -6.23 -2.88 -2.60
C LYS A 201 -6.19 -3.88 -1.45
N HIS A 202 -6.22 -5.17 -1.78
CA HIS A 202 -5.77 -6.24 -0.91
C HIS A 202 -4.42 -6.79 -1.37
N VAL A 203 -3.58 -7.14 -0.41
CA VAL A 203 -2.38 -7.96 -0.62
C VAL A 203 -2.47 -9.15 0.32
N THR A 204 -2.59 -10.35 -0.25
CA THR A 204 -2.81 -11.61 0.46
C THR A 204 -1.61 -12.52 0.28
N TRP A 205 -1.01 -13.04 1.35
CA TRP A 205 0.07 -14.03 1.28
C TRP A 205 -0.11 -15.09 2.36
N PHE A 206 0.59 -16.21 2.22
CA PHE A 206 0.45 -17.35 3.11
C PHE A 206 1.79 -17.68 3.78
N ASN A 207 1.76 -17.97 5.07
CA ASN A 207 2.87 -18.55 5.81
C ASN A 207 2.51 -19.98 6.21
N SER A 208 3.50 -20.87 6.18
CA SER A 208 3.41 -22.24 6.66
C SER A 208 4.64 -22.55 7.49
N SER A 209 4.45 -23.27 8.60
CA SER A 209 5.53 -23.73 9.47
C SER A 209 6.23 -24.99 8.95
N PHE A 210 5.64 -25.66 7.95
CA PHE A 210 6.09 -26.96 7.45
C PHE A 210 6.61 -26.91 6.02
N ALA A 211 6.02 -26.04 5.19
CA ALA A 211 6.41 -25.85 3.81
C ALA A 211 7.43 -24.72 3.72
N ASN A 212 8.70 -25.08 3.93
CA ASN A 212 9.85 -24.24 3.52
C ASN A 212 9.76 -23.88 2.02
N ASP A 213 9.05 -24.69 1.23
CA ASP A 213 8.82 -24.52 -0.20
C ASP A 213 7.55 -23.72 -0.54
N LEU A 214 6.86 -23.11 0.45
CA LEU A 214 5.79 -22.16 0.11
C LEU A 214 6.41 -21.02 -0.69
N PRO A 215 5.95 -20.79 -1.93
CA PRO A 215 6.53 -19.75 -2.76
C PRO A 215 6.29 -18.41 -2.07
N SER A 216 7.34 -17.58 -2.00
CA SER A 216 7.23 -16.21 -1.52
C SER A 216 6.48 -15.37 -2.56
N ILE A 217 5.17 -15.56 -2.63
CA ILE A 217 4.22 -14.92 -3.55
C ILE A 217 3.11 -14.28 -2.73
N ALA A 218 2.66 -13.11 -3.18
CA ALA A 218 1.45 -12.47 -2.71
C ALA A 218 0.45 -12.30 -3.87
N VAL A 219 -0.83 -12.56 -3.58
CA VAL A 219 -1.94 -12.19 -4.45
C VAL A 219 -2.26 -10.72 -4.20
N TYR A 220 -2.14 -9.90 -5.23
CA TYR A 220 -2.58 -8.52 -5.22
C TYR A 220 -3.96 -8.45 -5.88
N GLU A 221 -4.90 -7.79 -5.23
CA GLU A 221 -6.30 -7.68 -5.67
C GLU A 221 -6.73 -6.21 -5.57
N TYR A 222 -7.41 -5.69 -6.59
CA TYR A 222 -7.84 -4.29 -6.68
C TYR A 222 -9.32 -4.23 -7.04
N SER A 223 -10.16 -3.75 -6.13
CA SER A 223 -11.61 -3.64 -6.30
C SER A 223 -12.04 -2.17 -6.45
N GLY A 224 -13.07 -1.94 -7.25
CA GLY A 224 -13.59 -0.61 -7.58
C GLY A 224 -13.00 -0.05 -8.88
N THR A 225 -13.54 1.08 -9.32
CA THR A 225 -13.11 1.77 -10.54
C THR A 225 -12.03 2.80 -10.22
N TYR A 226 -10.87 2.64 -10.86
CA TYR A 226 -9.82 3.64 -10.89
C TYR A 226 -10.16 4.68 -11.98
N SER A 227 -10.78 5.80 -11.60
CA SER A 227 -11.05 6.89 -12.55
C SER A 227 -9.78 7.71 -12.82
N LEU A 228 -9.47 7.86 -14.10
CA LEU A 228 -8.37 8.69 -14.61
C LEU A 228 -8.77 10.16 -14.79
N GLU A 229 -10.05 10.50 -14.70
CA GLU A 229 -10.54 11.88 -14.87
C GLU A 229 -10.06 12.80 -13.74
N ASN A 230 -9.86 12.24 -12.54
CA ASN A 230 -9.20 12.90 -11.42
C ASN A 230 -7.67 12.76 -11.46
N ALA A 231 -7.11 12.00 -12.41
CA ALA A 231 -5.70 11.66 -12.51
C ALA A 231 -4.94 12.52 -13.53
N THR A 232 -5.26 13.82 -13.59
CA THR A 232 -4.49 14.83 -14.36
C THR A 232 -3.00 14.94 -13.95
N ASN A 233 -2.61 14.24 -12.87
CA ASN A 233 -1.24 14.08 -12.39
C ASN A 233 -0.69 12.66 -12.63
N TYR A 234 -0.93 12.06 -13.81
CA TYR A 234 -0.52 10.69 -14.13
C TYR A 234 1.00 10.52 -14.36
N VAL A 235 1.77 10.44 -13.27
CA VAL A 235 3.16 9.96 -13.30
C VAL A 235 3.17 8.51 -12.81
N ARG A 236 3.13 7.56 -13.74
CA ARG A 236 3.33 6.12 -13.46
C ARG A 236 4.61 5.94 -12.65
N THR A 237 4.61 5.11 -11.59
CA THR A 237 5.76 4.27 -11.15
C THR A 237 5.54 3.59 -9.77
N HIS A 238 6.49 2.78 -9.26
CA HIS A 238 6.41 1.87 -8.10
C HIS A 238 7.54 2.12 -7.05
N GLN A 239 7.33 2.99 -6.03
CA GLN A 239 8.31 3.73 -5.16
C GLN A 239 9.31 4.62 -5.90
N LYS A 240 9.83 4.10 -7.00
CA LYS A 240 9.92 4.80 -8.28
C LYS A 240 8.72 5.76 -8.48
N THR A 241 7.51 5.53 -7.90
CA THR A 241 6.42 6.53 -7.75
C THR A 241 6.99 7.64 -6.91
N LEU A 242 7.69 8.56 -7.57
CA LEU A 242 8.90 9.03 -6.95
C LEU A 242 8.59 10.04 -5.88
N GLU A 243 9.29 9.81 -4.76
CA GLU A 243 9.04 10.47 -3.51
C GLU A 243 7.56 10.37 -3.00
N LYS A 244 6.77 9.43 -3.56
CA LYS A 244 5.29 9.22 -3.54
C LYS A 244 4.43 10.17 -2.68
N VAL A 245 4.22 11.43 -3.07
CA VAL A 245 4.99 12.24 -4.02
C VAL A 245 5.50 13.43 -3.18
N VAL A 246 6.71 13.95 -3.44
CA VAL A 246 7.39 14.93 -2.56
C VAL A 246 6.53 16.18 -2.28
N ASP A 247 5.59 16.43 -3.19
CA ASP A 247 4.58 17.48 -3.20
C ASP A 247 3.49 17.37 -2.12
N GLU A 248 3.18 16.18 -1.56
CA GLU A 248 2.31 16.12 -0.37
C GLU A 248 2.96 16.88 0.80
N CYS A 249 4.30 16.98 0.82
CA CYS A 249 5.05 17.71 1.83
C CYS A 249 5.25 19.20 1.50
N ALA A 250 5.45 19.58 0.23
CA ALA A 250 5.41 21.01 -0.17
C ALA A 250 4.07 21.66 0.21
N SER A 251 2.97 20.92 0.03
CA SER A 251 1.60 21.28 0.40
C SER A 251 1.37 21.47 1.92
N LYS A 252 2.32 21.05 2.76
CA LYS A 252 2.32 21.30 4.22
C LYS A 252 3.34 22.37 4.62
N ILE A 253 4.37 22.61 3.81
CA ILE A 253 5.35 23.69 3.99
C ILE A 253 4.70 25.07 3.80
N ILE A 254 3.79 25.24 2.83
CA ILE A 254 3.11 26.53 2.59
C ILE A 254 2.04 26.83 3.65
N LYS A 255 1.30 25.81 4.13
CA LYS A 255 0.39 25.94 5.29
C LYS A 255 1.07 26.50 6.55
N ARG A 256 2.40 26.39 6.63
CA ARG A 256 3.26 26.86 7.73
C ARG A 256 3.61 28.35 7.66
N PHE A 257 3.29 29.04 6.56
CA PHE A 257 3.56 30.47 6.35
C PHE A 257 2.31 31.34 6.49
N SER A 258 1.10 30.79 6.26
CA SER A 258 -0.18 31.54 6.27
C SER A 258 -0.83 31.75 7.66
N TYR A 259 -0.10 31.44 8.73
CA TYR A 259 -0.46 31.78 10.12
C TYR A 259 0.53 32.81 10.72
N ARG A 260 1.19 33.56 9.83
CA ARG A 260 1.99 34.76 10.08
C ARG A 260 1.48 35.87 9.16
#